data_AF-A0A9P9TAH9-F1
#
_entry.id   AF-A0A9P9TAH9-F1
#
_cell.length_a   1.000
_cell.length_b   1.000
_cell.length_c   1.000
_cell.angle_alpha   90.00
_cell.angle_beta   90.00
_cell.angle_gamma   90.00
#
_symmetry.space_group_name_H-M   'P 1'
#
loop_
_entity.id
_entity.type
_entity.pdbx_description
1 polymer ?
#
loop_
_entity_poly.entity_id
_entity_poly.type
_entity_poly.pdbx_seq_one_letter_code
_entity_poly.pdbx_strand_id
1 'polypeptide(L)'
;MHATTSKAPDATLVDIRDEEDHKTVLPQPVFPFLKLPRELRDQIYDHVFRLQDHRSERALRIERRNLKQFKPSPAALLLVLHHEYFLLNQQVAREALQVLLKSHTVFLSCGPFVLKSLLEKVEQQNGLGRQWLNRMKKIELDWVTFPNLKLYPPDREDGRDTWYWEQDESDVQVDYVRGAQHHGHYDEYDHEGGHYEDNFYEASNTSLYPSFHQPSISHATSTDDPFGFASHYPFADPSQDATQDVSAEDVTTKLDLLVSMEVLPLFTYLASQTFNLTSITVPLYFISKHAHHHRSITRPGYALPLKIRYWVQVCIQALLMLTTSNRPLTQPPLQQVRVKYLPWDIWASMDPADDLHRMVEKGLWFDDPDAAEGGGRESEGEAFRAVWADMRAQVSHEGRGTRRFGLSADVKFVPWDGNVDSCRVGDELEVVFTKNSCDSMEMESKTT
;
A
#
# COMPACT_ATOMS: atom_id res chain seq x y z
N MET A 1 17.11 102.86 28.30
CA MET A 1 18.25 103.21 27.44
C MET A 1 19.45 102.36 27.88
N HIS A 2 20.17 101.79 26.90
CA HIS A 2 21.22 100.73 26.95
C HIS A 2 20.69 99.31 27.29
N ALA A 3 20.47 98.36 26.36
CA ALA A 3 21.34 97.66 25.37
C ALA A 3 22.40 96.79 26.08
N THR A 4 22.50 95.46 25.87
CA THR A 4 22.91 94.73 24.63
C THR A 4 22.59 93.21 24.77
N THR A 5 21.85 92.55 23.87
CA THR A 5 22.27 91.76 22.67
C THR A 5 23.36 90.70 22.84
N SER A 6 23.02 89.43 22.57
CA SER A 6 23.90 88.48 21.89
C SER A 6 23.07 87.51 21.01
N LYS A 7 23.49 87.39 19.75
CA LYS A 7 22.88 86.68 18.62
C LYS A 7 23.35 85.22 18.57
N ALA A 8 22.48 84.35 18.07
CA ALA A 8 22.82 83.05 17.50
C ALA A 8 23.56 83.17 16.16
N PRO A 9 24.31 82.13 15.78
CA PRO A 9 24.43 81.74 14.38
C PRO A 9 24.06 80.27 14.12
N ASP A 10 23.83 80.03 12.83
CA ASP A 10 23.25 78.89 12.15
C ASP A 10 24.04 77.57 12.12
N ALA A 11 23.25 76.50 11.98
CA ALA A 11 23.40 75.27 11.19
C ALA A 11 24.72 74.48 11.13
N THR A 12 24.62 73.18 11.45
CA THR A 12 25.22 72.12 10.62
C THR A 12 24.42 70.82 10.73
N LEU A 13 24.06 70.31 9.56
CA LEU A 13 23.40 69.03 9.29
C LEU A 13 24.49 67.95 9.25
N VAL A 14 24.41 66.93 10.12
CA VAL A 14 25.14 65.66 9.95
C VAL A 14 24.20 64.53 10.39
N ASP A 15 23.78 63.79 9.38
CA ASP A 15 23.14 62.48 9.39
C ASP A 15 24.07 61.42 10.02
N ILE A 16 23.49 60.34 10.58
CA ILE A 16 24.03 58.97 10.75
C ILE A 16 23.45 58.27 12.00
N ARG A 17 22.42 57.46 11.71
CA ARG A 17 22.27 56.02 12.04
C ARG A 17 21.73 55.55 13.40
N ASP A 18 20.62 54.83 13.27
CA ASP A 18 20.41 53.45 13.73
C ASP A 18 20.67 53.14 15.21
N GLU A 19 19.67 53.43 16.05
CA GLU A 19 19.34 52.54 17.16
C GLU A 19 17.97 51.92 16.89
N GLU A 20 17.95 51.00 15.90
CA GLU A 20 16.96 49.93 15.91
C GLU A 20 17.18 49.16 17.21
N ASP A 21 16.17 49.29 18.06
CA ASP A 21 15.95 48.55 19.30
C ASP A 21 15.89 47.05 18.96
N HIS A 22 17.07 46.44 18.77
CA HIS A 22 17.26 45.00 18.77
C HIS A 22 16.92 44.51 20.18
N LYS A 23 15.61 44.38 20.43
CA LYS A 23 15.07 43.36 21.33
C LYS A 23 15.61 42.04 20.81
N THR A 24 16.76 41.67 21.34
CA THR A 24 17.22 40.30 21.46
C THR A 24 16.07 39.54 22.09
N VAL A 25 15.25 38.93 21.23
CA VAL A 25 14.26 37.95 21.61
C VAL A 25 15.08 36.84 22.26
N LEU A 26 15.16 36.89 23.60
CA LEU A 26 15.71 35.80 24.39
C LEU A 26 15.05 34.52 23.86
N PRO A 27 15.82 33.49 23.49
CA PRO A 27 15.25 32.26 22.97
C PRO A 27 14.26 31.76 24.01
N GLN A 28 12.96 31.84 23.67
CA GLN A 28 11.92 31.38 24.56
C GLN A 28 12.27 29.96 24.98
N PRO A 29 12.15 29.62 26.27
CA PRO A 29 12.47 28.30 26.76
C PRO A 29 11.57 27.30 26.02
N VAL A 30 12.19 26.63 25.07
CA VAL A 30 11.68 25.50 24.30
C VAL A 30 11.03 24.57 25.30
N PHE A 31 9.70 24.39 25.24
CA PHE A 31 8.93 23.55 26.17
C PHE A 31 9.54 22.15 26.18
N PRO A 32 10.40 21.81 27.15
CA PRO A 32 11.05 20.52 27.12
C PRO A 32 10.00 19.57 27.67
N PHE A 33 9.52 18.64 26.84
CA PHE A 33 8.56 17.63 27.27
C PHE A 33 9.05 16.98 28.56
N LEU A 34 8.26 17.14 29.63
CA LEU A 34 8.57 16.70 31.00
C LEU A 34 9.88 17.25 31.60
N LYS A 35 10.47 18.31 31.03
CA LYS A 35 11.80 18.86 31.36
C LYS A 35 12.93 17.82 31.31
N LEU A 36 12.73 16.74 30.55
CA LEU A 36 13.70 15.65 30.44
C LEU A 36 14.81 15.99 29.43
N PRO A 37 16.03 15.47 29.59
CA PRO A 37 17.05 15.45 28.54
C PRO A 37 16.57 14.75 27.26
N ARG A 38 17.20 15.09 26.12
CA ARG A 38 16.81 14.58 24.80
C ARG A 38 16.86 13.05 24.73
N GLU A 39 17.85 12.46 25.38
CA GLU A 39 18.13 11.04 25.39
C GLU A 39 17.01 10.25 26.09
N LEU A 40 16.53 10.77 27.24
CA LEU A 40 15.40 10.16 27.96
C LEU A 40 14.09 10.30 27.18
N ARG A 41 13.89 11.41 26.47
CA ARG A 41 12.71 11.57 25.59
C ARG A 41 12.74 10.56 24.44
N ASP A 42 13.90 10.34 23.82
CA ASP A 42 14.04 9.35 22.74
C ASP A 42 13.77 7.92 23.21
N GLN A 43 14.15 7.59 24.44
CA GLN A 43 13.77 6.31 25.06
C GLN A 43 12.26 6.19 25.30
N ILE A 44 11.59 7.27 25.71
CA ILE A 44 10.12 7.28 25.86
C ILE A 44 9.47 7.07 24.50
N TYR A 45 9.88 7.80 23.46
CA TYR A 45 9.32 7.64 22.12
C TYR A 45 9.53 6.21 21.60
N ASP A 46 10.75 5.68 21.70
CA ASP A 46 11.08 4.32 21.29
C ASP A 46 10.27 3.26 22.05
N HIS A 47 10.07 3.43 23.36
CA HIS A 47 9.23 2.53 24.15
C HIS A 47 7.76 2.57 23.70
N VAL A 48 7.19 3.77 23.54
CA VAL A 48 5.79 3.92 23.17
C VAL A 48 5.52 3.38 21.76
N PHE A 49 6.43 3.57 20.81
CA PHE A 49 6.31 2.98 19.46
C PHE A 49 6.50 1.46 19.43
N ARG A 50 7.00 0.83 20.51
CA ARG A 50 7.07 -0.64 20.64
C ARG A 50 5.84 -1.25 21.26
N LEU A 51 4.98 -0.44 21.90
CA LEU A 51 3.72 -0.95 22.41
C LEU A 51 2.86 -1.37 21.23
N GLN A 52 2.24 -2.55 21.34
CA GLN A 52 1.27 -2.99 20.34
C GLN A 52 0.07 -2.05 20.39
N ASP A 53 -0.32 -1.52 19.23
CA ASP A 53 -1.56 -0.74 19.14
C ASP A 53 -2.73 -1.73 19.21
N HIS A 54 -3.55 -1.59 20.25
CA HIS A 54 -4.74 -2.43 20.43
C HIS A 54 -5.93 -1.96 19.59
N ARG A 55 -5.83 -0.80 18.94
CA ARG A 55 -6.81 -0.40 17.94
C ARG A 55 -6.63 -1.35 16.75
N SER A 56 -7.61 -2.22 16.50
CA SER A 56 -7.58 -3.16 15.37
C SER A 56 -7.07 -2.44 14.11
N GLU A 57 -6.27 -3.07 13.27
CA GLU A 57 -5.59 -2.41 12.12
C GLU A 57 -6.58 -1.67 11.19
N ARG A 58 -7.86 -2.05 11.22
CA ARG A 58 -8.97 -1.35 10.56
C ARG A 58 -9.17 0.10 11.04
N ALA A 59 -8.68 0.47 12.22
CA ALA A 59 -8.75 1.82 12.77
C ALA A 59 -7.61 2.73 12.29
N LEU A 60 -6.53 2.17 11.74
CA LEU A 60 -5.32 2.91 11.36
C LEU A 60 -5.29 3.30 9.86
N ARG A 61 -6.47 3.44 9.25
CA ARG A 61 -6.65 3.68 7.80
C ARG A 61 -6.31 5.13 7.42
N ILE A 62 -5.71 5.32 6.25
CA ILE A 62 -5.49 6.63 5.62
C ILE A 62 -6.37 6.70 4.37
N GLU A 63 -7.31 7.63 4.33
CA GLU A 63 -8.33 7.73 3.28
C GLU A 63 -7.96 8.82 2.27
N ARG A 64 -8.45 8.75 1.01
CA ARG A 64 -8.19 9.80 -0.02
C ARG A 64 -8.65 11.17 0.47
N ARG A 65 -9.76 11.25 1.23
CA ARG A 65 -10.25 12.53 1.79
C ARG A 65 -9.24 13.22 2.69
N ASN A 66 -8.38 12.47 3.39
CA ASN A 66 -7.32 13.07 4.20
C ASN A 66 -6.35 13.89 3.33
N LEU A 67 -6.15 13.50 2.06
CA LEU A 67 -5.26 14.20 1.14
C LEU A 67 -5.77 15.58 0.72
N LYS A 68 -7.08 15.85 0.72
CA LYS A 68 -7.65 17.12 0.19
C LYS A 68 -7.11 18.34 0.91
N GLN A 69 -6.90 18.23 2.22
CA GLN A 69 -6.43 19.33 3.07
C GLN A 69 -5.07 19.03 3.73
N PHE A 70 -4.42 17.92 3.33
CA PHE A 70 -3.15 17.52 3.92
C PHE A 70 -2.06 18.54 3.63
N LYS A 71 -1.59 19.19 4.70
CA LYS A 71 -0.40 20.04 4.70
C LYS A 71 0.69 19.30 5.47
N PRO A 72 1.78 18.87 4.82
CA PRO A 72 2.80 18.10 5.50
C PRO A 72 3.36 18.87 6.68
N SER A 73 3.46 18.21 7.83
CA SER A 73 4.10 18.71 9.03
C SER A 73 4.34 17.51 9.95
N PRO A 74 5.24 17.59 10.94
CA PRO A 74 5.46 16.46 11.83
C PRO A 74 4.18 16.03 12.56
N ALA A 75 3.37 17.00 12.98
CA ALA A 75 2.09 16.75 13.63
C ALA A 75 1.07 16.12 12.67
N ALA A 76 0.94 16.63 11.44
CA ALA A 76 0.02 16.05 10.46
C ALA A 76 0.42 14.63 10.06
N LEU A 77 1.72 14.34 9.93
CA LEU A 77 2.22 13.01 9.64
C LEU A 77 1.92 12.04 10.78
N LEU A 78 2.22 12.42 12.03
CA LEU A 78 1.88 11.59 13.18
C LEU A 78 0.38 11.40 13.33
N LEU A 79 -0.44 12.41 13.04
CA LEU A 79 -1.90 12.29 13.05
C LEU A 79 -2.39 11.28 12.00
N VAL A 80 -1.89 11.36 10.77
CA VAL A 80 -2.26 10.43 9.68
C VAL A 80 -1.76 9.01 9.95
N LEU A 81 -0.64 8.87 10.66
CA LEU A 81 -0.10 7.60 11.13
C LEU A 81 -0.72 7.17 12.48
N HIS A 82 -1.79 7.83 12.92
CA HIS A 82 -2.56 7.49 14.12
C HIS A 82 -1.72 7.48 15.41
N HIS A 83 -0.73 8.36 15.51
CA HIS A 83 0.08 8.59 16.72
C HIS A 83 -0.36 9.88 17.43
N GLU A 84 -1.66 10.02 17.73
CA GLU A 84 -2.25 11.28 18.22
C GLU A 84 -1.72 11.68 19.60
N TYR A 85 -1.28 10.71 20.39
CA TYR A 85 -0.71 10.91 21.72
C TYR A 85 0.59 11.73 21.72
N PHE A 86 1.27 11.90 20.58
CA PHE A 86 2.45 12.77 20.45
C PHE A 86 2.14 14.18 19.95
N LEU A 87 0.88 14.54 19.76
CA LEU A 87 0.44 15.85 19.24
C LEU A 87 0.36 16.94 20.32
N LEU A 88 1.08 16.76 21.43
CA LEU A 88 1.09 17.69 22.56
C LEU A 88 1.77 19.03 22.22
N ASN A 89 2.83 18.98 21.40
CA ASN A 89 3.62 20.14 21.00
C ASN A 89 4.35 19.84 19.67
N GLN A 90 4.60 20.86 18.85
CA GLN A 90 5.40 20.77 17.63
C GLN A 90 6.79 20.14 17.83
N GLN A 91 7.47 20.44 18.94
CA GLN A 91 8.77 19.83 19.24
C GLN A 91 8.62 18.33 19.48
N VAL A 92 7.67 17.91 20.32
CA VAL A 92 7.40 16.50 20.60
C VAL A 92 7.07 15.77 19.31
N ALA A 93 6.20 16.33 18.48
CA ALA A 93 5.85 15.76 17.19
C ALA A 93 7.07 15.59 16.26
N ARG A 94 7.94 16.61 16.16
CA ARG A 94 9.16 16.55 15.34
C ARG A 94 10.14 15.48 15.84
N GLU A 95 10.31 15.43 17.15
CA GLU A 95 11.20 14.51 17.84
C GLU A 95 10.71 13.05 17.71
N ALA A 96 9.43 12.80 17.99
CA ALA A 96 8.80 11.50 17.88
C ALA A 96 8.77 11.00 16.43
N LEU A 97 8.40 11.85 15.47
CA LEU A 97 8.45 11.49 14.04
C LEU A 97 9.87 11.08 13.62
N GLN A 98 10.89 11.78 14.12
CA GLN A 98 12.27 11.41 13.82
C GLN A 98 12.64 10.01 14.37
N VAL A 99 12.17 9.66 15.57
CA VAL A 99 12.39 8.32 16.15
C VAL A 99 11.63 7.27 15.36
N LEU A 100 10.35 7.51 15.06
CA LEU A 100 9.49 6.64 14.26
C LEU A 100 10.16 6.23 12.93
N LEU A 101 10.53 7.22 12.12
CA LEU A 101 11.08 6.97 10.78
C LEU A 101 12.45 6.25 10.82
N LYS A 102 13.28 6.55 11.83
CA LYS A 102 14.65 6.00 11.92
C LYS A 102 14.72 4.60 12.50
N SER A 103 13.86 4.28 13.46
CA SER A 103 14.02 3.11 14.33
C SER A 103 12.88 2.09 14.21
N HIS A 104 11.69 2.51 13.80
CA HIS A 104 10.50 1.67 13.79
C HIS A 104 10.02 1.38 12.36
N THR A 105 9.11 0.42 12.27
CA THR A 105 8.38 0.11 11.03
C THR A 105 7.17 1.03 10.95
N VAL A 106 7.07 1.80 9.88
CA VAL A 106 5.92 2.69 9.64
C VAL A 106 4.81 1.87 9.01
N PHE A 107 3.69 1.74 9.72
CA PHE A 107 2.49 1.08 9.22
C PHE A 107 1.70 2.03 8.32
N LEU A 108 1.35 1.58 7.11
CA LEU A 108 0.70 2.39 6.08
C LEU A 108 -0.51 1.64 5.53
N SER A 109 -1.68 1.91 6.11
CA SER A 109 -2.94 1.30 5.68
C SER A 109 -3.72 2.20 4.74
N CYS A 110 -3.36 2.17 3.45
CA CYS A 110 -4.08 2.89 2.39
C CYS A 110 -3.74 2.39 1.00
N GLY A 111 -4.67 2.57 0.06
CA GLY A 111 -4.46 2.13 -1.33
C GLY A 111 -3.21 2.76 -1.98
N PRO A 112 -2.66 2.13 -3.03
CA PRO A 112 -1.37 2.49 -3.61
C PRO A 112 -1.32 3.92 -4.15
N PHE A 113 -2.39 4.40 -4.78
CA PHE A 113 -2.48 5.80 -5.22
C PHE A 113 -2.45 6.78 -4.04
N VAL A 114 -3.24 6.52 -2.98
CA VAL A 114 -3.28 7.38 -1.78
C VAL A 114 -1.90 7.49 -1.17
N LEU A 115 -1.24 6.34 -1.00
CA LEU A 115 0.10 6.30 -0.43
C LEU A 115 1.09 7.09 -1.27
N LYS A 116 1.11 6.87 -2.61
CA LYS A 116 1.99 7.60 -3.52
C LYS A 116 1.74 9.11 -3.43
N SER A 117 0.50 9.55 -3.54
CA SER A 117 0.13 10.97 -3.45
C SER A 117 0.46 11.60 -2.10
N LEU A 118 0.28 10.85 -0.99
CA LEU A 118 0.66 11.30 0.35
C LEU A 118 2.16 11.59 0.40
N LEU A 119 2.98 10.62 -0.03
CA LEU A 119 4.43 10.71 0.00
C LEU A 119 4.96 11.81 -0.94
N GLU A 120 4.39 11.96 -2.14
CA GLU A 120 4.71 13.05 -3.07
C GLU A 120 4.42 14.43 -2.46
N LYS A 121 3.28 14.59 -1.78
CA LYS A 121 2.97 15.84 -1.05
C LYS A 121 3.98 16.13 0.05
N VAL A 122 4.43 15.10 0.77
CA VAL A 122 5.49 15.24 1.78
C VAL A 122 6.79 15.70 1.12
N GLU A 123 7.18 15.08 0.01
CA GLU A 123 8.41 15.43 -0.72
C GLU A 123 8.42 16.89 -1.22
N GLN A 124 7.28 17.39 -1.71
CA GLN A 124 7.13 18.75 -2.24
C GLN A 124 7.39 19.86 -1.21
N GLN A 125 7.36 19.55 0.10
CA GLN A 125 7.79 20.52 1.11
C GLN A 125 9.31 20.66 1.14
N ASN A 126 9.79 21.71 0.46
CA ASN A 126 11.14 22.27 0.47
C ASN A 126 12.10 21.66 1.52
N GLY A 127 12.91 20.68 1.08
CA GLY A 127 14.04 20.11 1.81
C GLY A 127 13.70 19.21 3.01
N LEU A 128 12.85 19.66 3.93
CA LEU A 128 12.53 18.93 5.18
C LEU A 128 11.74 17.65 4.93
N GLY A 129 10.77 17.69 4.03
CA GLY A 129 9.96 16.51 3.69
C GLY A 129 10.80 15.38 3.11
N ARG A 130 11.68 15.72 2.16
CA ARG A 130 12.64 14.76 1.58
C ARG A 130 13.58 14.18 2.66
N GLN A 131 13.99 14.96 3.66
CA GLN A 131 14.78 14.43 4.78
C GLN A 131 13.99 13.47 5.66
N TRP A 132 12.68 13.67 5.86
CA TRP A 132 11.84 12.71 6.57
C TRP A 132 11.73 11.40 5.80
N LEU A 133 11.39 11.46 4.51
CA LEU A 133 11.26 10.27 3.65
C LEU A 133 12.58 9.50 3.54
N ASN A 134 13.72 10.21 3.45
CA ASN A 134 15.03 9.57 3.42
C ASN A 134 15.38 8.88 4.76
N ARG A 135 14.83 9.33 5.89
CA ARG A 135 15.03 8.68 7.19
C ARG A 135 14.19 7.42 7.36
N MET A 136 13.13 7.26 6.58
CA MET A 136 12.22 6.11 6.65
C MET A 136 12.92 4.85 6.15
N LYS A 137 13.22 3.93 7.07
CA LYS A 137 13.98 2.71 6.77
C LYS A 137 13.12 1.46 6.58
N LYS A 138 11.98 1.40 7.26
CA LYS A 138 11.13 0.20 7.31
C LYS A 138 9.68 0.63 7.16
N ILE A 139 8.95 -0.03 6.27
CA ILE A 139 7.52 0.19 6.08
C ILE A 139 6.78 -1.14 6.12
N GLU A 140 5.53 -1.09 6.54
CA GLU A 140 4.57 -2.18 6.46
C GLU A 140 3.34 -1.69 5.70
N LEU A 141 3.00 -2.39 4.64
CA LEU A 141 1.87 -2.07 3.78
C LEU A 141 0.76 -3.07 4.07
N ASP A 142 -0.37 -2.62 4.59
CA ASP A 142 -1.53 -3.47 4.79
C ASP A 142 -2.82 -2.72 4.48
N TRP A 143 -3.36 -2.99 3.30
CA TRP A 143 -4.50 -2.28 2.73
C TRP A 143 -5.76 -3.08 3.05
N VAL A 144 -6.45 -2.61 4.08
CA VAL A 144 -7.63 -3.29 4.60
C VAL A 144 -8.76 -3.31 3.56
N THR A 145 -8.92 -2.23 2.79
CA THR A 145 -9.97 -2.12 1.77
C THR A 145 -9.41 -2.30 0.37
N PHE A 146 -10.00 -3.23 -0.38
CA PHE A 146 -9.67 -3.46 -1.78
C PHE A 146 -10.54 -2.56 -2.68
N PRO A 147 -9.97 -1.91 -3.71
CA PRO A 147 -10.75 -1.06 -4.61
C PRO A 147 -11.84 -1.85 -5.33
N ASN A 148 -13.03 -1.26 -5.48
CA ASN A 148 -14.09 -1.90 -6.24
C ASN A 148 -13.73 -1.89 -7.74
N LEU A 149 -13.30 -3.05 -8.24
CA LEU A 149 -12.91 -3.18 -9.65
C LEU A 149 -14.09 -2.96 -10.60
N LYS A 150 -15.36 -3.13 -10.20
CA LYS A 150 -16.50 -2.86 -11.10
C LYS A 150 -16.47 -1.42 -11.61
N LEU A 151 -16.08 -0.49 -10.74
CA LEU A 151 -16.01 0.95 -11.00
C LEU A 151 -14.62 1.42 -11.46
N TYR A 152 -13.75 0.48 -11.88
CA TYR A 152 -12.39 0.77 -12.30
C TYR A 152 -12.21 0.61 -13.82
N PRO A 153 -11.60 1.59 -14.52
CA PRO A 153 -11.20 2.90 -14.02
C PRO A 153 -12.43 3.77 -13.71
N PRO A 154 -12.33 4.79 -12.83
CA PRO A 154 -13.39 5.76 -12.62
C PRO A 154 -13.89 6.34 -13.93
N ASP A 155 -15.18 6.21 -14.19
CA ASP A 155 -15.81 6.88 -15.33
C ASP A 155 -15.69 8.40 -15.18
N ARG A 156 -15.14 9.04 -16.22
CA ARG A 156 -14.72 10.44 -16.23
C ARG A 156 -15.75 11.40 -16.81
N GLU A 157 -16.70 10.88 -17.59
CA GLU A 157 -17.49 11.72 -18.49
C GLU A 157 -18.89 12.07 -17.98
N ASP A 158 -19.45 11.27 -17.06
CA ASP A 158 -20.74 11.57 -16.49
C ASP A 158 -20.59 11.63 -14.97
N GLY A 159 -20.62 12.84 -14.42
CA GLY A 159 -20.96 13.06 -13.01
C GLY A 159 -22.41 12.66 -12.73
N ARG A 160 -22.79 11.43 -13.03
CA ARG A 160 -24.01 10.83 -12.50
C ARG A 160 -23.74 10.58 -11.03
N ASP A 161 -24.47 11.30 -10.19
CA ASP A 161 -24.63 10.95 -8.79
C ASP A 161 -25.05 9.48 -8.71
N THR A 162 -24.10 8.61 -8.39
CA THR A 162 -24.28 7.17 -8.20
C THR A 162 -24.96 6.87 -6.86
N TRP A 163 -25.56 7.88 -6.19
CA TRP A 163 -26.33 7.71 -4.96
C TRP A 163 -27.66 6.97 -5.18
N TYR A 164 -28.11 6.79 -6.43
CA TYR A 164 -29.36 6.09 -6.75
C TYR A 164 -29.26 4.56 -6.91
N TRP A 165 -28.06 3.96 -6.84
CA TRP A 165 -27.90 2.49 -7.01
C TRP A 165 -28.21 1.67 -5.75
N GLU A 166 -28.58 2.30 -4.62
CA GLU A 166 -29.06 1.58 -3.42
C GLU A 166 -30.56 1.21 -3.49
N GLN A 167 -31.24 1.48 -4.62
CA GLN A 167 -32.63 1.08 -4.85
C GLN A 167 -32.79 0.34 -6.18
N ASP A 168 -32.13 -0.80 -6.34
CA ASP A 168 -32.66 -1.84 -7.23
C ASP A 168 -32.98 -3.08 -6.41
N GLU A 169 -34.28 -3.24 -6.13
CA GLU A 169 -34.93 -4.40 -5.50
C GLU A 169 -34.87 -5.65 -6.39
N SER A 170 -33.67 -6.06 -6.78
CA SER A 170 -33.46 -7.39 -7.35
C SER A 170 -32.17 -7.99 -6.82
N ASP A 171 -32.23 -8.40 -5.55
CA ASP A 171 -31.49 -9.58 -5.10
C ASP A 171 -31.74 -10.69 -6.13
N VAL A 172 -30.72 -11.04 -6.91
CA VAL A 172 -30.75 -12.26 -7.69
C VAL A 172 -30.82 -13.39 -6.66
N GLN A 173 -32.04 -13.92 -6.44
CA GLN A 173 -32.25 -15.14 -5.67
C GLN A 173 -31.54 -16.29 -6.39
N VAL A 174 -30.29 -16.55 -5.99
CA VAL A 174 -29.57 -17.78 -6.35
C VAL A 174 -30.06 -18.98 -5.51
N ASP A 175 -31.13 -18.81 -4.72
CA ASP A 175 -31.72 -19.81 -3.83
C ASP A 175 -32.37 -21.02 -4.54
N TYR A 176 -32.53 -21.00 -5.86
CA TYR A 176 -33.30 -22.03 -6.58
C TYR A 176 -32.50 -23.11 -7.31
N VAL A 177 -31.19 -23.22 -7.12
CA VAL A 177 -30.39 -24.35 -7.63
C VAL A 177 -29.84 -25.22 -6.50
N ARG A 178 -30.71 -26.10 -6.00
CA ARG A 178 -30.43 -27.38 -5.29
C ARG A 178 -29.02 -27.56 -4.69
N GLY A 179 -28.95 -27.44 -3.36
CA GLY A 179 -28.35 -28.51 -2.54
C GLY A 179 -26.93 -28.31 -2.00
N ALA A 180 -26.34 -27.12 -2.05
CA ALA A 180 -25.10 -26.83 -1.32
C ALA A 180 -25.41 -26.01 -0.05
N GLN A 181 -25.60 -26.71 1.08
CA GLN A 181 -25.59 -26.10 2.41
C GLN A 181 -24.18 -25.55 2.68
N HIS A 182 -23.90 -24.29 2.33
CA HIS A 182 -22.92 -23.38 2.93
C HIS A 182 -22.99 -22.05 2.15
N HIS A 183 -23.97 -21.20 2.50
CA HIS A 183 -24.13 -19.83 1.99
C HIS A 183 -23.33 -18.88 2.88
N GLY A 184 -22.01 -19.05 2.91
CA GLY A 184 -21.12 -17.99 3.37
C GLY A 184 -20.96 -17.01 2.22
N HIS A 185 -21.50 -15.81 2.35
CA HIS A 185 -21.30 -14.72 1.40
C HIS A 185 -19.81 -14.40 1.30
N TYR A 186 -19.10 -15.08 0.40
CA TYR A 186 -17.88 -14.58 -0.20
C TYR A 186 -18.31 -13.56 -1.25
N ASP A 187 -18.92 -12.46 -0.82
CA ASP A 187 -19.16 -11.38 -1.76
C ASP A 187 -17.78 -10.88 -2.18
N GLU A 188 -17.36 -11.22 -3.39
CA GLU A 188 -16.12 -10.69 -3.99
C GLU A 188 -16.20 -9.17 -4.17
N TYR A 189 -17.38 -8.59 -3.90
CA TYR A 189 -17.72 -7.19 -3.87
C TYR A 189 -17.98 -6.65 -2.46
N ASP A 190 -17.60 -7.38 -1.39
CA ASP A 190 -17.84 -7.00 0.01
C ASP A 190 -17.38 -5.55 0.28
N HIS A 191 -18.34 -4.65 0.21
CA HIS A 191 -18.25 -3.30 0.72
C HIS A 191 -18.30 -3.44 2.24
N GLU A 192 -17.15 -3.39 2.93
CA GLU A 192 -17.12 -3.36 4.41
C GLU A 192 -17.81 -2.08 4.93
N GLY A 193 -19.14 -2.10 5.04
CA GLY A 193 -19.97 -1.18 5.81
C GLY A 193 -20.24 0.21 5.18
N GLY A 194 -21.40 0.78 5.53
CA GLY A 194 -21.91 2.07 5.05
C GLY A 194 -21.16 3.33 5.55
N HIS A 195 -19.88 3.21 5.90
CA HIS A 195 -19.06 4.31 6.43
C HIS A 195 -17.73 4.52 5.69
N TYR A 196 -17.44 3.73 4.63
CA TYR A 196 -16.22 3.85 3.84
C TYR A 196 -16.52 4.30 2.39
N GLU A 197 -16.46 5.61 2.17
CA GLU A 197 -16.78 6.25 0.88
C GLU A 197 -15.59 6.28 -0.10
N ASP A 198 -14.40 5.82 0.30
CA ASP A 198 -13.16 5.93 -0.50
C ASP A 198 -13.08 5.00 -1.72
N ASN A 199 -14.07 4.10 -1.84
CA ASN A 199 -14.28 3.23 -2.99
C ASN A 199 -15.17 3.89 -4.07
N PHE A 200 -15.78 5.04 -3.77
CA PHE A 200 -16.65 5.75 -4.69
C PHE A 200 -15.92 6.90 -5.36
N TYR A 201 -15.83 6.82 -6.67
CA TYR A 201 -15.16 7.80 -7.49
C TYR A 201 -16.06 9.02 -7.73
N GLU A 202 -16.01 9.99 -6.82
CA GLU A 202 -16.74 11.24 -7.01
C GLU A 202 -16.09 12.14 -8.08
N ALA A 203 -16.91 12.61 -9.03
CA ALA A 203 -16.52 13.56 -10.07
C ALA A 203 -15.96 14.89 -9.52
N SER A 204 -16.32 15.28 -8.29
CA SER A 204 -15.85 16.50 -7.64
C SER A 204 -14.39 16.45 -7.16
N ASN A 205 -13.80 15.25 -7.09
CA ASN A 205 -12.50 14.99 -6.47
C ASN A 205 -11.44 14.50 -7.48
N THR A 206 -11.47 15.01 -8.71
CA THR A 206 -10.58 14.58 -9.83
C THR A 206 -9.08 14.59 -9.50
N SER A 207 -8.62 15.47 -8.60
CA SER A 207 -7.22 15.53 -8.15
C SER A 207 -6.81 14.43 -7.16
N LEU A 208 -7.76 13.65 -6.64
CA LEU A 208 -7.56 12.55 -5.70
C LEU A 208 -7.55 11.17 -6.40
N TYR A 209 -7.47 11.17 -7.73
CA TYR A 209 -7.47 9.96 -8.56
C TYR A 209 -6.38 10.01 -9.64
N PRO A 210 -5.89 8.86 -10.14
CA PRO A 210 -4.96 8.83 -11.25
C PRO A 210 -5.50 9.54 -12.50
N SER A 211 -4.59 10.13 -13.28
CA SER A 211 -4.94 10.67 -14.59
C SER A 211 -5.09 9.55 -15.64
N PHE A 212 -6.31 9.12 -15.93
CA PHE A 212 -6.62 8.14 -16.97
C PHE A 212 -6.71 8.79 -18.35
N HIS A 213 -5.70 8.60 -19.19
CA HIS A 213 -5.90 8.75 -20.62
C HIS A 213 -6.59 7.47 -21.09
N GLN A 214 -7.92 7.51 -21.24
CA GLN A 214 -8.55 6.47 -22.04
C GLN A 214 -7.84 6.52 -23.41
N PRO A 215 -7.28 5.41 -23.92
CA PRO A 215 -7.01 5.36 -25.34
C PRO A 215 -8.34 5.74 -25.97
N SER A 216 -8.36 6.82 -26.75
CA SER A 216 -9.54 7.21 -27.51
C SER A 216 -10.02 5.93 -28.15
N ILE A 217 -11.14 5.40 -27.65
CA ILE A 217 -11.88 4.41 -28.39
C ILE A 217 -12.34 5.26 -29.56
N SER A 218 -11.53 5.29 -30.62
CA SER A 218 -12.08 5.42 -31.94
C SER A 218 -13.05 4.25 -31.97
N HIS A 219 -14.30 4.55 -31.62
CA HIS A 219 -15.42 3.89 -32.22
C HIS A 219 -15.08 4.00 -33.69
N ALA A 220 -14.48 2.95 -34.23
CA ALA A 220 -14.62 2.67 -35.62
C ALA A 220 -16.14 2.59 -35.73
N THR A 221 -16.76 3.71 -36.08
CA THR A 221 -18.04 3.70 -36.76
C THR A 221 -17.77 2.74 -37.89
N SER A 222 -18.13 1.47 -37.69
CA SER A 222 -18.06 0.50 -38.77
C SER A 222 -18.82 1.18 -39.87
N THR A 223 -18.16 1.45 -40.99
CA THR A 223 -18.76 2.15 -42.12
C THR A 223 -20.01 1.42 -42.64
N ASP A 224 -20.26 0.20 -42.16
CA ASP A 224 -21.39 -0.66 -42.45
C ASP A 224 -22.53 -0.62 -41.40
N ASP A 225 -22.44 0.16 -40.32
CA ASP A 225 -23.56 0.37 -39.39
C ASP A 225 -23.72 1.86 -38.98
N PRO A 226 -24.25 2.70 -39.89
CA PRO A 226 -24.44 4.12 -39.65
C PRO A 226 -25.52 4.46 -38.61
N PHE A 227 -26.27 3.46 -38.11
CA PHE A 227 -27.36 3.67 -37.15
C PHE A 227 -27.17 2.95 -35.81
N GLY A 228 -26.09 2.17 -35.64
CA GLY A 228 -25.72 1.54 -34.37
C GLY A 228 -26.56 0.33 -33.96
N PHE A 229 -27.33 -0.24 -34.89
CA PHE A 229 -28.25 -1.35 -34.60
C PHE A 229 -27.56 -2.68 -34.32
N ALA A 230 -26.28 -2.86 -34.70
CA ALA A 230 -25.53 -4.09 -34.43
C ALA A 230 -25.31 -4.36 -32.93
N SER A 231 -25.41 -3.31 -32.10
CA SER A 231 -25.32 -3.38 -30.64
C SER A 231 -26.68 -3.30 -29.92
N HIS A 232 -27.76 -3.08 -30.67
CA HIS A 232 -29.09 -2.82 -30.11
C HIS A 232 -29.98 -4.05 -30.28
N TYR A 233 -30.28 -4.77 -29.19
CA TYR A 233 -31.22 -5.89 -29.21
C TYR A 233 -32.64 -5.37 -28.89
N PRO A 234 -33.56 -5.25 -29.87
CA PRO A 234 -34.86 -4.60 -29.67
C PRO A 234 -35.87 -5.44 -28.86
N PHE A 235 -35.46 -6.59 -28.35
CA PHE A 235 -36.25 -7.46 -27.47
C PHE A 235 -35.72 -7.49 -26.03
N ALA A 236 -34.71 -6.67 -25.69
CA ALA A 236 -34.34 -6.45 -24.31
C ALA A 236 -35.47 -5.66 -23.62
N ASP A 237 -35.94 -6.15 -22.48
CA ASP A 237 -36.98 -5.52 -21.69
C ASP A 237 -36.47 -4.16 -21.18
N PRO A 238 -37.11 -3.01 -21.49
CA PRO A 238 -36.62 -1.69 -21.10
C PRO A 238 -36.60 -1.43 -19.58
N SER A 239 -37.13 -2.34 -18.75
CA SER A 239 -36.94 -2.34 -17.30
C SER A 239 -35.79 -3.22 -16.81
N GLN A 240 -35.15 -3.99 -17.69
CA GLN A 240 -33.88 -4.65 -17.43
C GLN A 240 -32.79 -3.78 -18.04
N ASP A 241 -32.25 -2.85 -17.24
CA ASP A 241 -30.93 -2.32 -17.56
C ASP A 241 -30.00 -3.51 -17.77
N ALA A 242 -29.23 -3.48 -18.86
CA ALA A 242 -28.33 -4.57 -19.22
C ALA A 242 -27.50 -4.91 -17.98
N THR A 243 -27.78 -6.04 -17.36
CA THR A 243 -26.90 -6.64 -16.36
C THR A 243 -25.61 -6.89 -17.12
N GLN A 244 -24.69 -5.93 -17.06
CA GLN A 244 -23.31 -6.12 -17.45
C GLN A 244 -22.77 -7.13 -16.44
N ASP A 245 -23.01 -8.41 -16.73
CA ASP A 245 -22.30 -9.50 -16.10
C ASP A 245 -20.83 -9.28 -16.44
N VAL A 246 -20.14 -8.60 -15.52
CA VAL A 246 -18.70 -8.33 -15.60
C VAL A 246 -18.02 -9.69 -15.69
N SER A 247 -17.58 -10.06 -16.88
CA SER A 247 -16.97 -11.37 -17.10
C SER A 247 -15.69 -11.51 -16.24
N ALA A 248 -15.30 -12.73 -15.87
CA ALA A 248 -14.07 -12.96 -15.11
C ALA A 248 -12.81 -12.44 -15.84
N GLU A 249 -12.87 -12.35 -17.17
CA GLU A 249 -11.84 -11.74 -18.03
C GLU A 249 -11.80 -10.21 -17.88
N ASP A 250 -12.95 -9.55 -17.77
CA ASP A 250 -13.03 -8.10 -17.49
C ASP A 250 -12.47 -7.78 -16.10
N VAL A 251 -12.80 -8.57 -15.08
CA VAL A 251 -12.25 -8.40 -13.72
C VAL A 251 -10.73 -8.55 -13.69
N THR A 252 -10.19 -9.53 -14.43
CA THR A 252 -8.74 -9.74 -14.51
C THR A 252 -8.05 -8.59 -15.25
N THR A 253 -8.61 -8.14 -16.37
CA THR A 253 -8.10 -6.99 -17.13
C THR A 253 -8.10 -5.72 -16.28
N LYS A 254 -9.13 -5.51 -15.46
CA LYS A 254 -9.23 -4.37 -14.53
C LYS A 254 -8.24 -4.46 -13.38
N LEU A 255 -7.95 -5.67 -12.88
CA LEU A 255 -6.87 -5.88 -11.91
C LEU A 255 -5.52 -5.52 -12.51
N ASP A 256 -5.23 -5.96 -13.74
CA ASP A 256 -3.99 -5.64 -14.44
C ASP A 256 -3.85 -4.13 -14.69
N LEU A 257 -4.97 -3.47 -15.04
CA LEU A 257 -5.02 -2.01 -15.15
C LEU A 257 -4.75 -1.32 -13.81
N LEU A 258 -5.30 -1.82 -12.70
CA LEU A 258 -5.05 -1.26 -11.37
C LEU A 258 -3.60 -1.42 -10.96
N VAL A 259 -3.01 -2.59 -11.23
CA VAL A 259 -1.61 -2.88 -10.93
C VAL A 259 -0.69 -1.97 -11.74
N SER A 260 -0.93 -1.83 -13.04
CA SER A 260 -0.11 -0.99 -13.92
C SER A 260 -0.23 0.50 -13.62
N MET A 261 -1.40 0.98 -13.20
CA MET A 261 -1.67 2.40 -12.99
C MET A 261 -1.42 2.89 -11.55
N GLU A 262 -1.55 2.02 -10.54
CA GLU A 262 -1.38 2.42 -9.14
C GLU A 262 -0.23 1.69 -8.43
N VAL A 263 -0.19 0.35 -8.49
CA VAL A 263 0.78 -0.45 -7.73
C VAL A 263 2.20 -0.25 -8.28
N LEU A 264 2.41 -0.45 -9.59
CA LEU A 264 3.72 -0.31 -10.21
C LEU A 264 4.30 1.11 -10.04
N PRO A 265 3.53 2.20 -10.23
CA PRO A 265 4.03 3.55 -9.97
C PRO A 265 4.41 3.81 -8.51
N LEU A 266 3.69 3.22 -7.55
CA LEU A 266 4.07 3.30 -6.14
C LEU A 266 5.44 2.66 -5.90
N PHE A 267 5.64 1.41 -6.33
CA PHE A 267 6.93 0.72 -6.11
C PHE A 267 8.08 1.36 -6.88
N THR A 268 7.81 1.89 -8.08
CA THR A 268 8.78 2.70 -8.83
C THR A 268 9.18 3.94 -8.04
N TYR A 269 8.21 4.61 -7.39
CA TYR A 269 8.47 5.78 -6.56
C TYR A 269 9.21 5.43 -5.25
N LEU A 270 8.84 4.34 -4.57
CA LEU A 270 9.55 3.83 -3.39
C LEU A 270 10.99 3.40 -3.71
N ALA A 271 11.26 3.02 -4.96
CA ALA A 271 12.61 2.72 -5.44
C ALA A 271 13.47 3.97 -5.77
N SER A 272 12.88 5.17 -5.76
CA SER A 272 13.57 6.42 -6.06
C SER A 272 14.55 6.88 -4.97
N GLN A 273 15.40 7.87 -5.29
CA GLN A 273 16.45 8.40 -4.39
C GLN A 273 15.92 9.15 -3.17
N THR A 274 14.60 9.33 -3.10
CA THR A 274 13.92 9.98 -2.00
C THR A 274 13.94 9.12 -0.74
N PHE A 275 14.05 7.80 -0.90
CA PHE A 275 13.94 6.83 0.18
C PHE A 275 15.26 6.10 0.48
N ASN A 276 15.43 5.69 1.73
CA ASN A 276 16.50 4.80 2.20
C ASN A 276 15.87 3.53 2.83
N LEU A 277 14.96 2.91 2.09
CA LEU A 277 14.23 1.75 2.56
C LEU A 277 15.15 0.53 2.59
N THR A 278 15.23 -0.08 3.77
CA THR A 278 15.96 -1.33 4.04
C THR A 278 15.02 -2.53 4.09
N SER A 279 13.76 -2.32 4.48
CA SER A 279 12.75 -3.37 4.64
C SER A 279 11.38 -2.90 4.19
N ILE A 280 10.67 -3.77 3.46
CA ILE A 280 9.24 -3.63 3.17
C ILE A 280 8.55 -4.89 3.70
N THR A 281 7.48 -4.70 4.48
CA THR A 281 6.60 -5.78 4.93
C THR A 281 5.29 -5.73 4.16
N VAL A 282 4.84 -6.86 3.64
CA VAL A 282 3.55 -7.01 2.94
C VAL A 282 2.80 -8.24 3.46
N PRO A 283 1.46 -8.22 3.52
CA PRO A 283 0.68 -9.42 3.78
C PRO A 283 0.52 -10.24 2.50
N LEU A 284 0.41 -11.55 2.69
CA LEU A 284 -0.05 -12.50 1.70
C LEU A 284 -0.98 -13.48 2.42
N TYR A 285 -1.93 -14.06 1.71
CA TYR A 285 -3.00 -14.82 2.35
C TYR A 285 -3.15 -16.22 1.77
N PHE A 286 -3.53 -17.16 2.62
CA PHE A 286 -4.01 -18.49 2.23
C PHE A 286 -5.48 -18.67 2.54
N ILE A 287 -6.13 -19.59 1.83
CA ILE A 287 -7.56 -19.89 1.96
C ILE A 287 -7.77 -21.27 2.58
N SER A 288 -9.01 -21.56 2.97
CA SER A 288 -9.37 -22.90 3.42
C SER A 288 -9.28 -23.92 2.30
N LYS A 289 -9.02 -25.17 2.66
CA LYS A 289 -8.95 -26.30 1.73
C LYS A 289 -10.25 -26.46 0.92
N HIS A 290 -11.39 -26.28 1.58
CA HIS A 290 -12.71 -26.31 0.93
C HIS A 290 -12.87 -25.19 -0.09
N ALA A 291 -12.53 -23.95 0.27
CA ALA A 291 -12.62 -22.81 -0.65
C ALA A 291 -11.71 -23.01 -1.87
N HIS A 292 -10.48 -23.49 -1.65
CA HIS A 292 -9.56 -23.83 -2.74
C HIS A 292 -10.17 -24.86 -3.69
N HIS A 293 -10.59 -26.02 -3.18
CA HIS A 293 -11.18 -27.09 -3.99
C HIS A 293 -12.41 -26.63 -4.78
N HIS A 294 -13.33 -25.90 -4.14
CA HIS A 294 -14.51 -25.37 -4.80
C HIS A 294 -14.15 -24.41 -5.94
N ARG A 295 -13.19 -23.49 -5.71
CA ARG A 295 -12.77 -22.51 -6.73
C ARG A 295 -12.00 -23.16 -7.87
N SER A 296 -11.15 -24.15 -7.60
CA SER A 296 -10.44 -24.90 -8.65
C SER A 296 -11.40 -25.61 -9.61
N ILE A 297 -12.56 -26.10 -9.12
CA ILE A 297 -13.59 -26.76 -9.94
C ILE A 297 -14.45 -25.73 -10.67
N THR A 298 -14.95 -24.73 -9.95
CA THR A 298 -15.92 -23.76 -10.51
C THR A 298 -15.28 -22.71 -11.40
N ARG A 299 -14.00 -22.40 -11.17
CA ARG A 299 -13.24 -21.36 -11.89
C ARG A 299 -11.80 -21.82 -12.16
N PRO A 300 -11.59 -22.75 -13.12
CA PRO A 300 -10.26 -23.21 -13.49
C PRO A 300 -9.33 -22.04 -13.84
N GLY A 301 -8.13 -22.02 -13.28
CA GLY A 301 -7.16 -20.92 -13.45
C GLY A 301 -7.34 -19.73 -12.48
N TYR A 302 -8.42 -19.70 -11.70
CA TYR A 302 -8.72 -18.65 -10.72
C TYR A 302 -8.96 -19.21 -9.31
N ALA A 303 -8.09 -20.13 -8.88
CA ALA A 303 -8.18 -20.79 -7.58
C ALA A 303 -8.13 -19.79 -6.41
N LEU A 304 -7.35 -18.72 -6.54
CA LEU A 304 -7.24 -17.67 -5.53
C LEU A 304 -8.33 -16.59 -5.67
N PRO A 305 -8.90 -16.10 -4.56
CA PRO A 305 -9.71 -14.89 -4.52
C PRO A 305 -9.00 -13.67 -5.14
N LEU A 306 -9.79 -12.77 -5.72
CA LEU A 306 -9.31 -11.58 -6.40
C LEU A 306 -8.42 -10.70 -5.51
N LYS A 307 -8.82 -10.47 -4.25
CA LYS A 307 -8.04 -9.69 -3.28
C LYS A 307 -6.70 -10.36 -2.95
N ILE A 308 -6.63 -11.70 -2.93
CA ILE A 308 -5.36 -12.43 -2.76
C ILE A 308 -4.49 -12.27 -4.02
N ARG A 309 -5.07 -12.41 -5.22
CA ARG A 309 -4.36 -12.17 -6.49
C ARG A 309 -3.76 -10.77 -6.56
N TYR A 310 -4.45 -9.77 -6.02
CA TYR A 310 -3.92 -8.42 -5.89
C TYR A 310 -2.70 -8.35 -4.96
N TRP A 311 -2.78 -8.95 -3.77
CA TRP A 311 -1.63 -9.02 -2.86
C TRP A 311 -0.45 -9.81 -3.43
N VAL A 312 -0.72 -10.83 -4.25
CA VAL A 312 0.30 -11.51 -5.05
C VAL A 312 1.03 -10.49 -5.94
N GLN A 313 0.33 -9.61 -6.66
CA GLN A 313 0.94 -8.55 -7.48
C GLN A 313 1.75 -7.55 -6.65
N VAL A 314 1.25 -7.12 -5.50
CA VAL A 314 1.99 -6.24 -4.57
C VAL A 314 3.27 -6.91 -4.08
N CYS A 315 3.21 -8.20 -3.71
CA CYS A 315 4.36 -8.99 -3.29
C CYS A 315 5.38 -9.12 -4.42
N ILE A 316 4.94 -9.37 -5.65
CA ILE A 316 5.81 -9.42 -6.84
C ILE A 316 6.56 -8.10 -7.00
N GLN A 317 5.89 -6.95 -6.95
CA GLN A 317 6.56 -5.66 -7.10
C GLN A 317 7.56 -5.36 -5.97
N ALA A 318 7.26 -5.77 -4.73
CA ALA A 318 8.20 -5.69 -3.62
C ALA A 318 9.46 -6.55 -3.85
N LEU A 319 9.28 -7.78 -4.32
CA LEU A 319 10.38 -8.70 -4.62
C LEU A 319 11.18 -8.27 -5.85
N LEU A 320 10.55 -7.69 -6.87
CA LEU A 320 11.26 -7.10 -8.02
C LEU A 320 12.10 -5.89 -7.60
N MET A 321 11.57 -5.04 -6.70
CA MET A 321 12.32 -3.95 -6.10
C MET A 321 13.53 -4.47 -5.29
N LEU A 322 13.39 -5.63 -4.65
CA LEU A 322 14.51 -6.33 -4.01
C LEU A 322 15.50 -6.80 -5.07
N THR A 323 15.12 -7.60 -6.06
CA THR A 323 16.05 -8.24 -7.02
C THR A 323 16.74 -7.27 -7.99
N THR A 324 16.18 -6.08 -8.23
CA THR A 324 16.74 -5.14 -9.21
C THR A 324 18.16 -4.70 -8.81
N SER A 325 19.14 -5.01 -9.67
CA SER A 325 20.57 -4.68 -9.49
C SER A 325 20.98 -3.35 -10.14
N ASN A 326 20.17 -2.80 -11.05
CA ASN A 326 20.46 -1.57 -11.80
C ASN A 326 20.11 -0.28 -11.01
N ARG A 327 20.49 -0.20 -9.73
CA ARG A 327 20.40 1.07 -9.00
C ARG A 327 21.69 1.88 -9.16
N PRO A 328 21.60 3.20 -9.31
CA PRO A 328 22.77 4.05 -9.24
C PRO A 328 23.49 3.85 -7.90
N LEU A 329 24.83 3.81 -7.92
CA LEU A 329 25.75 3.57 -6.79
C LEU A 329 25.49 4.41 -5.52
N THR A 330 24.64 5.43 -5.61
CA THR A 330 24.32 6.38 -4.54
C THR A 330 23.14 5.96 -3.66
N GLN A 331 22.44 4.86 -3.97
CA GLN A 331 21.32 4.37 -3.17
C GLN A 331 21.64 3.06 -2.43
N PRO A 332 21.32 2.96 -1.13
CA PRO A 332 21.31 1.68 -0.46
C PRO A 332 20.21 0.80 -1.08
N PRO A 333 20.55 -0.44 -1.49
CA PRO A 333 19.55 -1.36 -2.01
C PRO A 333 18.59 -1.75 -0.90
N LEU A 334 17.33 -2.04 -1.28
CA LEU A 334 16.42 -2.74 -0.38
C LEU A 334 17.12 -4.04 0.06
N GLN A 335 17.17 -4.28 1.36
CA GLN A 335 17.92 -5.41 1.92
C GLN A 335 17.03 -6.64 2.08
N GLN A 336 15.77 -6.41 2.48
CA GLN A 336 14.84 -7.49 2.73
C GLN A 336 13.39 -7.13 2.36
N VAL A 337 12.62 -8.15 1.99
CA VAL A 337 11.16 -8.10 1.88
C VAL A 337 10.61 -9.12 2.85
N ARG A 338 9.72 -8.68 3.75
CA ARG A 338 9.06 -9.54 4.73
C ARG A 338 7.62 -9.80 4.27
N VAL A 339 7.24 -11.06 4.18
CA VAL A 339 5.88 -11.47 3.88
C VAL A 339 5.26 -12.05 5.14
N LYS A 340 4.18 -11.44 5.62
CA LYS A 340 3.32 -12.04 6.63
C LYS A 340 2.31 -12.91 5.90
N TYR A 341 2.42 -14.23 6.03
CA TYR A 341 1.53 -15.20 5.40
C TYR A 341 0.43 -15.60 6.37
N LEU A 342 -0.79 -15.15 6.08
CA LEU A 342 -1.89 -15.08 7.02
C LEU A 342 -3.10 -15.88 6.53
N PRO A 343 -3.93 -16.42 7.42
CA PRO A 343 -5.22 -16.96 7.02
C PRO A 343 -6.13 -15.84 6.51
N TRP A 344 -6.81 -16.08 5.39
CA TRP A 344 -7.75 -15.13 4.80
C TRP A 344 -8.97 -14.88 5.69
N ASP A 345 -9.49 -15.95 6.29
CA ASP A 345 -10.65 -15.94 7.17
C ASP A 345 -10.52 -17.01 8.27
N ILE A 346 -11.51 -17.07 9.16
CA ILE A 346 -11.54 -18.05 10.26
C ILE A 346 -11.53 -19.49 9.71
N TRP A 347 -12.12 -19.72 8.53
CA TRP A 347 -12.15 -21.05 7.91
C TRP A 347 -10.78 -21.47 7.41
N ALA A 348 -10.01 -20.55 6.82
CA ALA A 348 -8.61 -20.76 6.45
C ALA A 348 -7.76 -21.08 7.68
N SER A 349 -8.14 -20.58 8.85
CA SER A 349 -7.47 -20.88 10.11
C SER A 349 -7.79 -22.29 10.62
N MET A 350 -9.04 -22.74 10.46
CA MET A 350 -9.52 -24.03 10.96
C MET A 350 -9.13 -25.22 10.07
N ASP A 351 -9.21 -25.05 8.75
CA ASP A 351 -8.89 -26.07 7.76
C ASP A 351 -8.08 -25.44 6.61
N PRO A 352 -6.80 -25.07 6.87
CA PRO A 352 -5.96 -24.40 5.89
C PRO A 352 -5.73 -25.31 4.67
N ALA A 353 -5.73 -24.71 3.47
CA ALA A 353 -5.25 -25.40 2.28
C ALA A 353 -3.75 -25.73 2.37
N ASP A 354 -3.01 -24.97 3.19
CA ASP A 354 -1.57 -25.02 3.31
C ASP A 354 -1.12 -25.66 4.63
N ASP A 355 -0.14 -26.56 4.54
CA ASP A 355 0.54 -27.12 5.70
C ASP A 355 1.70 -26.20 6.12
N LEU A 356 1.43 -25.29 7.06
CA LEU A 356 2.41 -24.29 7.49
C LEU A 356 3.69 -24.90 8.09
N HIS A 357 3.56 -26.01 8.83
CA HIS A 357 4.73 -26.70 9.40
C HIS A 357 5.61 -27.28 8.30
N ARG A 358 5.00 -27.93 7.32
CA ARG A 358 5.73 -28.46 6.17
C ARG A 358 6.36 -27.35 5.32
N MET A 359 5.70 -26.20 5.18
CA MET A 359 6.27 -25.03 4.49
C MET A 359 7.51 -24.47 5.20
N VAL A 360 7.57 -24.54 6.54
CA VAL A 360 8.76 -24.17 7.32
C VAL A 360 9.88 -25.17 7.09
N GLU A 361 9.58 -26.47 7.09
CA GLU A 361 10.59 -27.53 6.92
C GLU A 361 11.14 -27.62 5.49
N LYS A 362 10.26 -27.59 4.50
CA LYS A 362 10.59 -27.82 3.07
C LYS A 362 10.78 -26.52 2.27
N GLY A 363 10.42 -25.38 2.86
CA GLY A 363 10.49 -24.08 2.22
C GLY A 363 9.40 -23.82 1.16
N LEU A 364 9.47 -22.63 0.57
CA LEU A 364 8.43 -22.00 -0.24
C LEU A 364 8.73 -21.99 -1.75
N TRP A 365 9.78 -22.70 -2.17
CA TRP A 365 10.24 -22.69 -3.56
C TRP A 365 9.58 -23.79 -4.40
N PHE A 366 9.08 -24.85 -3.75
CA PHE A 366 8.41 -25.98 -4.40
C PHE A 366 9.25 -26.63 -5.53
N ASP A 367 10.57 -26.67 -5.36
CA ASP A 367 11.52 -27.23 -6.34
C ASP A 367 11.42 -28.77 -6.49
N ASP A 368 10.77 -29.46 -5.54
CA ASP A 368 10.74 -30.92 -5.46
C ASP A 368 9.71 -31.53 -6.42
N PRO A 369 9.99 -32.71 -7.01
CA PRO A 369 9.02 -33.41 -7.88
C PRO A 369 7.73 -33.80 -7.14
N ASP A 370 7.77 -33.94 -5.82
CA ASP A 370 6.59 -34.16 -4.95
C ASP A 370 5.63 -32.97 -4.89
N ALA A 371 6.00 -31.83 -5.48
CA ALA A 371 5.14 -30.66 -5.64
C ALA A 371 4.39 -30.60 -6.98
N ALA A 372 4.64 -31.56 -7.88
CA ALA A 372 3.90 -31.69 -9.14
C ALA A 372 2.47 -32.25 -8.92
N GLU A 373 1.66 -32.22 -9.99
CA GLU A 373 0.29 -32.75 -10.04
C GLU A 373 0.25 -34.22 -9.56
N GLY A 374 -0.63 -34.55 -8.61
CA GLY A 374 -0.69 -35.85 -7.92
C GLY A 374 0.30 -36.04 -6.78
N GLY A 375 1.15 -35.03 -6.50
CA GLY A 375 2.13 -35.03 -5.42
C GLY A 375 1.55 -34.58 -4.07
N GLY A 376 2.21 -34.95 -2.97
CA GLY A 376 1.75 -34.64 -1.62
C GLY A 376 1.75 -33.15 -1.26
N ARG A 377 2.18 -32.25 -2.16
CA ARG A 377 2.10 -30.78 -1.99
C ARG A 377 1.22 -30.10 -3.04
N GLU A 378 0.47 -30.81 -3.88
CA GLU A 378 -0.18 -30.25 -5.07
C GLU A 378 -1.02 -28.98 -4.84
N SER A 379 -1.62 -28.77 -3.66
CA SER A 379 -2.40 -27.56 -3.32
C SER A 379 -1.69 -26.60 -2.35
N GLU A 380 -0.47 -26.94 -1.91
CA GLU A 380 0.26 -26.19 -0.88
C GLU A 380 0.99 -24.97 -1.49
N GLY A 381 0.75 -23.81 -0.91
CA GLY A 381 1.42 -22.54 -1.20
C GLY A 381 0.98 -21.91 -2.51
N GLU A 382 -0.29 -22.05 -2.90
CA GLU A 382 -0.82 -21.55 -4.16
C GLU A 382 -0.54 -20.05 -4.38
N ALA A 383 -0.61 -19.25 -3.31
CA ALA A 383 -0.25 -17.82 -3.37
C ALA A 383 1.23 -17.60 -3.73
N PHE A 384 2.15 -18.34 -3.11
CA PHE A 384 3.59 -18.26 -3.44
C PHE A 384 3.88 -18.79 -4.84
N ARG A 385 3.17 -19.83 -5.29
CA ARG A 385 3.30 -20.34 -6.67
C ARG A 385 2.89 -19.30 -7.70
N ALA A 386 1.79 -18.59 -7.45
CA ALA A 386 1.36 -17.48 -8.28
C ALA A 386 2.44 -16.38 -8.32
N VAL A 387 3.02 -16.01 -7.16
CA VAL A 387 4.16 -15.07 -7.10
C VAL A 387 5.32 -15.55 -7.99
N TRP A 388 5.72 -16.82 -7.90
CA TRP A 388 6.84 -17.36 -8.69
C TRP A 388 6.55 -17.52 -10.17
N ALA A 389 5.30 -17.82 -10.54
CA ALA A 389 4.88 -17.88 -11.93
C ALA A 389 5.00 -16.50 -12.59
N ASP A 390 4.48 -15.47 -11.95
CA ASP A 390 4.47 -14.11 -12.49
C ASP A 390 5.85 -13.44 -12.41
N MET A 391 6.64 -13.68 -11.36
CA MET A 391 8.03 -13.23 -11.33
C MET A 391 8.85 -13.81 -12.48
N ARG A 392 8.64 -15.09 -12.86
CA ARG A 392 9.30 -15.69 -14.04
C ARG A 392 8.89 -15.00 -15.34
N ALA A 393 7.64 -14.55 -15.44
CA ALA A 393 7.16 -13.82 -16.60
C ALA A 393 7.81 -12.42 -16.71
N GLN A 394 8.00 -11.74 -15.57
CA GLN A 394 8.48 -10.34 -15.53
C GLN A 394 10.01 -10.19 -15.52
N VAL A 395 10.78 -11.19 -15.09
CA VAL A 395 12.25 -11.13 -15.08
C VAL A 395 12.84 -11.35 -16.48
N SER A 396 13.73 -10.43 -16.89
CA SER A 396 14.48 -10.49 -18.15
C SER A 396 15.25 -11.80 -18.33
N HIS A 397 15.44 -12.24 -19.58
CA HIS A 397 16.09 -13.52 -19.91
C HIS A 397 17.46 -13.75 -19.25
N GLU A 398 18.23 -12.68 -19.00
CA GLU A 398 19.54 -12.76 -18.30
C GLU A 398 19.40 -13.08 -16.81
N GLY A 399 18.31 -12.67 -16.16
CA GLY A 399 18.00 -12.98 -14.76
C GLY A 399 17.27 -14.31 -14.57
N ARG A 400 16.83 -14.98 -15.65
CA ARG A 400 16.18 -16.31 -15.59
C ARG A 400 17.16 -17.44 -15.29
N GLY A 401 18.47 -17.19 -15.39
CA GLY A 401 19.52 -18.18 -15.15
C GLY A 401 19.82 -18.44 -13.67
N THR A 402 19.43 -17.55 -12.75
CA THR A 402 19.71 -17.72 -11.33
C THR A 402 18.63 -18.56 -10.65
N ARG A 403 19.03 -19.65 -9.98
CA ARG A 403 18.13 -20.47 -9.18
C ARG A 403 17.45 -19.57 -8.13
N ARG A 404 16.12 -19.62 -8.06
CA ARG A 404 15.30 -18.83 -7.12
C ARG A 404 15.50 -17.31 -7.23
N PHE A 405 15.77 -16.81 -8.45
CA PHE A 405 15.91 -15.38 -8.75
C PHE A 405 17.03 -14.65 -7.97
N GLY A 406 18.02 -15.40 -7.46
CA GLY A 406 19.06 -14.83 -6.60
C GLY A 406 18.58 -14.43 -5.20
N LEU A 407 17.45 -14.98 -4.75
CA LEU A 407 16.88 -14.74 -3.42
C LEU A 407 17.15 -15.92 -2.47
N SER A 408 17.27 -15.60 -1.19
CA SER A 408 17.12 -16.55 -0.08
C SER A 408 15.83 -16.23 0.66
N ALA A 409 15.22 -17.24 1.26
CA ALA A 409 14.04 -17.11 2.09
C ALA A 409 14.31 -17.77 3.44
N ASP A 410 14.10 -17.01 4.52
CA ASP A 410 14.01 -17.53 5.88
C ASP A 410 12.53 -17.63 6.26
N VAL A 411 12.07 -18.79 6.72
CA VAL A 411 10.65 -19.08 6.97
C VAL A 411 10.49 -19.43 8.45
N LYS A 412 9.68 -18.63 9.15
CA LYS A 412 9.44 -18.79 10.57
C LYS A 412 7.95 -19.02 10.84
N PHE A 413 7.66 -20.04 11.63
CA PHE A 413 6.33 -20.27 12.17
C PHE A 413 5.99 -19.26 13.27
N VAL A 414 4.81 -18.66 13.20
CA VAL A 414 4.29 -17.74 14.21
C VAL A 414 2.97 -18.33 14.73
N PRO A 415 2.96 -18.91 15.94
CA PRO A 415 1.74 -19.46 16.50
C PRO A 415 0.76 -18.33 16.83
N TRP A 416 -0.53 -18.61 16.71
CA TRP A 416 -1.58 -17.68 17.13
C TRP A 416 -1.44 -17.36 18.62
N ASP A 417 -1.51 -16.08 18.96
CA ASP A 417 -1.37 -15.58 20.33
C ASP A 417 -2.66 -15.74 21.17
N GLY A 418 -3.73 -16.23 20.56
CA GLY A 418 -5.04 -16.42 21.19
C GLY A 418 -5.86 -15.14 21.31
N ASN A 419 -5.42 -14.03 20.72
CA ASN A 419 -6.12 -12.75 20.79
C ASN A 419 -7.21 -12.63 19.73
N VAL A 420 -8.46 -12.90 20.12
CA VAL A 420 -9.64 -12.80 19.25
C VAL A 420 -9.99 -11.36 18.88
N ASP A 421 -9.63 -10.38 19.72
CA ASP A 421 -9.96 -8.96 19.51
C ASP A 421 -9.20 -8.33 18.33
N SER A 422 -8.15 -9.01 17.84
CA SER A 422 -7.40 -8.61 16.65
C SER A 422 -8.17 -8.82 15.34
N CYS A 423 -9.33 -9.50 15.38
CA CYS A 423 -10.04 -10.00 14.20
C CYS A 423 -9.18 -10.91 13.28
N ARG A 424 -8.00 -11.32 13.75
CA ARG A 424 -7.09 -12.27 13.11
C ARG A 424 -7.04 -13.52 13.98
N VAL A 425 -7.43 -14.63 13.40
CA VAL A 425 -7.43 -15.94 14.05
C VAL A 425 -6.50 -16.83 13.25
N GLY A 426 -5.75 -17.71 13.90
CA GLY A 426 -4.97 -18.75 13.21
C GLY A 426 -3.46 -18.52 13.19
N ASP A 427 -2.74 -19.61 12.94
CA ASP A 427 -1.28 -19.60 12.84
C ASP A 427 -0.82 -18.95 11.54
N GLU A 428 0.39 -18.40 11.56
CA GLU A 428 0.95 -17.58 10.48
C GLU A 428 2.36 -18.04 10.12
N LEU A 429 2.83 -17.63 8.93
CA LEU A 429 4.26 -17.68 8.60
C LEU A 429 4.82 -16.28 8.41
N GLU A 430 5.99 -16.06 9.00
CA GLU A 430 6.82 -14.91 8.72
C GLU A 430 7.94 -15.32 7.77
N VAL A 431 7.92 -14.78 6.55
CA VAL A 431 8.88 -15.11 5.50
C VAL A 431 9.76 -13.90 5.22
N VAL A 432 11.07 -14.04 5.31
CA VAL A 432 12.03 -12.96 5.04
C VAL A 432 12.85 -13.31 3.81
N PHE A 433 12.62 -12.56 2.73
CA PHE A 433 13.41 -12.64 1.51
C PHE A 433 14.61 -11.69 1.56
N THR A 434 15.80 -12.17 1.22
CA THR A 434 17.01 -11.35 1.07
C THR A 434 17.77 -11.71 -0.20
N LYS A 435 18.64 -10.81 -0.69
CA LYS A 435 19.53 -11.13 -1.81
C LYS A 435 20.57 -12.16 -1.39
N ASN A 436 20.80 -13.17 -2.22
CA ASN A 436 21.91 -14.07 -2.06
C ASN A 436 23.22 -13.28 -2.27
N SER A 437 24.08 -13.25 -1.25
CA SER A 437 25.42 -12.65 -1.34
C SER A 437 26.40 -13.44 -2.22
N CYS A 438 25.93 -14.52 -2.87
CA CYS A 438 26.77 -15.56 -3.45
C CYS A 438 27.25 -15.29 -4.89
N ASP A 439 26.90 -14.16 -5.50
CA ASP A 439 27.37 -13.81 -6.86
C ASP A 439 28.83 -13.31 -6.91
N SER A 440 29.53 -13.26 -5.77
CA SER A 440 30.92 -12.78 -5.68
C SER A 440 31.98 -13.87 -5.55
N MET A 441 31.61 -15.16 -5.44
CA MET A 441 32.58 -16.26 -5.34
C MET A 441 32.77 -17.11 -6.61
N GLU A 442 31.87 -17.06 -7.60
CA GLU A 442 31.99 -17.89 -8.81
C GLU A 442 32.85 -17.29 -9.94
N MET A 443 33.33 -16.04 -9.83
CA MET A 443 34.25 -15.46 -10.82
C MET A 443 35.73 -15.69 -10.54
N GLU A 444 36.15 -16.07 -9.32
CA GLU A 444 37.57 -16.31 -9.02
C GLU A 444 38.05 -17.75 -9.29
N SER A 445 37.15 -18.71 -9.52
CA SER A 445 37.51 -20.13 -9.69
C SER A 445 37.61 -20.61 -11.14
N LYS A 446 37.59 -19.72 -12.14
CA LYS A 446 37.78 -20.08 -13.57
C LYS A 446 39.06 -19.55 -14.21
N THR A 447 39.97 -19.01 -13.41
CA THR A 447 41.34 -18.68 -13.84
C THR A 447 42.33 -19.41 -12.96
N THR A 448 42.55 -20.70 -13.21
CA THR A 448 43.82 -21.38 -12.92
C THR A 448 43.99 -22.60 -13.81
#